data_AF-A0A963V4U9-F1
#
_entry.id   AF-A0A963V4U9-F1
#
_cell.length_a   1.000
_cell.length_b   1.000
_cell.length_c   1.000
_cell.angle_alpha   90.00
_cell.angle_beta   90.00
_cell.angle_gamma   90.00
#
_symmetry.space_group_name_H-M   'P 1'
#
loop_
_entity.id
_entity.type
_entity.pdbx_description
1 polymer ?
#
loop_
_entity_poly.entity_id
_entity_poly.type
_entity_poly.pdbx_seq_one_letter_code
_entity_poly.pdbx_strand_id
1 'polypeptide(L)' 'LIVHGRDRPEALARLKRALSELIVDGIDTTVPLFHALLEEEDIRAGNYSIHWLEKWLARTFGQ' A
#
# COMPACT_ATOMS: atom_id res chain seq x y z
N LEU A 1 -5.58 -9.46 -3.92
CA LEU A 1 -4.33 -9.53 -4.71
C LEU A 1 -3.25 -10.14 -3.84
N ILE A 2 -2.59 -11.20 -4.29
CA ILE A 2 -1.47 -11.82 -3.56
C ILE A 2 -0.25 -11.76 -4.47
N VAL A 3 0.86 -11.28 -3.95
CA VAL A 3 2.15 -11.28 -4.66
C VAL A 3 3.18 -12.02 -3.82
N HIS A 4 4.09 -12.69 -4.51
CA HIS A 4 5.24 -13.34 -3.90
C HIS A 4 6.51 -12.80 -4.56
N GLY A 5 7.52 -12.55 -3.75
CA GLY A 5 8.87 -12.21 -4.17
C GLY A 5 9.86 -12.88 -3.22
N ARG A 6 11.10 -13.01 -3.67
CA ARG A 6 12.19 -13.62 -2.89
C ARG A 6 12.47 -12.87 -1.59
N ASP A 7 12.29 -11.55 -1.62
CA ASP A 7 12.51 -10.63 -0.50
C ASP A 7 11.41 -9.57 -0.46
N ARG A 8 11.26 -8.90 0.69
CA ARG A 8 10.26 -7.85 0.89
C ARG A 8 10.30 -6.75 -0.19
N PRO A 9 11.44 -6.18 -0.58
CA PRO A 9 11.47 -5.17 -1.64
C PRO A 9 10.96 -5.69 -2.98
N GLU A 10 11.28 -6.95 -3.33
CA GLU A 10 10.81 -7.59 -4.56
C GLU A 10 9.29 -7.79 -4.52
N ALA A 11 8.76 -8.28 -3.39
CA ALA A 11 7.32 -8.44 -3.20
C ALA A 11 6.58 -7.10 -3.30
N LEU A 12 7.08 -6.05 -2.66
CA LEU A 12 6.49 -4.70 -2.73
C LEU A 12 6.55 -4.11 -4.14
N ALA A 13 7.65 -4.30 -4.87
CA ALA A 13 7.76 -3.87 -6.27
C ALA A 13 6.76 -4.59 -7.18
N ARG A 14 6.57 -5.90 -6.99
CA ARG A 14 5.54 -6.68 -7.69
C ARG A 14 4.12 -6.23 -7.31
N LEU A 15 3.88 -5.91 -6.04
CA LEU A 15 2.60 -5.36 -5.59
C LEU A 15 2.30 -4.02 -6.28
N LYS A 16 3.28 -3.11 -6.30
CA LYS A 16 3.15 -1.80 -6.98
C LYS A 16 2.76 -1.98 -8.44
N ARG A 17 3.47 -2.85 -9.16
CA ARG A 17 3.18 -3.15 -10.56
C ARG A 17 1.77 -3.73 -10.75
N ALA A 18 1.39 -4.71 -9.94
CA ALA A 18 0.09 -5.36 -10.04
C ALA A 18 -1.08 -4.41 -9.70
N LEU A 19 -0.88 -3.44 -8.79
CA LEU A 19 -1.85 -2.38 -8.54
C LEU A 19 -1.95 -1.38 -9.70
N SER A 20 -0.84 -1.04 -10.35
CA SER A 20 -0.85 -0.18 -11.54
C SER A 20 -1.51 -0.82 -12.76
N GLU A 21 -1.51 -2.14 -12.86
CA GLU A 21 -2.20 -2.90 -13.92
C GLU A 21 -3.67 -3.21 -13.56
N LEU A 22 -4.10 -2.91 -12.32
CA LEU A 22 -5.47 -3.14 -11.86
C LEU A 22 -6.39 -2.01 -12.35
N ILE A 23 -7.12 -2.29 -13.43
CA ILE A 23 -8.14 -1.38 -13.97
C ILE A 23 -9.49 -1.77 -13.38
N VAL A 24 -10.08 -0.86 -12.60
CA VAL A 24 -11.44 -0.99 -12.07
C VAL A 24 -12.22 0.24 -12.50
N ASP A 25 -13.37 0.04 -13.14
CA ASP A 25 -14.24 1.10 -13.64
C ASP A 25 -15.57 1.13 -12.87
N GLY A 26 -16.12 2.32 -12.68
CA GLY A 26 -17.47 2.52 -12.14
C GLY A 26 -17.64 2.42 -10.62
N ILE A 27 -16.58 2.16 -9.84
CA ILE A 27 -16.61 2.16 -8.37
C ILE A 27 -15.33 2.73 -7.75
N ASP A 28 -15.46 3.39 -6.60
CA ASP A 28 -14.32 3.74 -5.74
C ASP A 28 -13.67 2.48 -5.18
N THR A 29 -12.34 2.46 -5.20
CA THR A 29 -11.56 1.34 -4.69
C THR A 29 -10.52 1.80 -3.70
N THR A 30 -10.00 0.87 -2.91
CA THR A 30 -8.88 1.11 -1.98
C THR A 30 -7.52 1.14 -2.68
N VAL A 31 -7.48 1.10 -4.02
CA VAL A 31 -6.22 1.15 -4.79
C VAL A 31 -5.36 2.38 -4.48
N PRO A 32 -5.92 3.60 -4.38
CA PRO A 32 -5.14 4.80 -4.00
C PRO A 32 -4.52 4.68 -2.60
N LEU A 33 -5.26 4.09 -1.66
CA LEU A 33 -4.76 3.83 -0.30
C LEU A 33 -3.55 2.88 -0.34
N PHE A 34 -3.64 1.76 -1.06
CA PHE A 34 -2.53 0.82 -1.17
C PHE A 34 -1.32 1.41 -1.91
N HIS A 35 -1.54 2.28 -2.90
CA HIS A 35 -0.44 3.02 -3.53
C HIS A 35 0.29 3.91 -2.53
N ALA A 36 -0.44 4.72 -1.75
CA ALA A 36 0.15 5.58 -0.74
C ALA A 36 0.89 4.79 0.35
N LEU A 37 0.32 3.67 0.81
CA LEU A 37 0.98 2.79 1.79
C LEU A 37 2.29 2.19 1.26
N LEU A 38 2.34 1.80 -0.02
CA LEU A 38 3.57 1.30 -0.64
C LEU A 38 4.69 2.35 -0.70
N GLU A 39 4.34 3.63 -0.62
CA GLU A 39 5.32 4.70 -0.66
C GLU A 39 5.96 4.98 0.71
N GLU A 40 5.27 4.65 1.81
CA GLU A 40 5.72 4.90 3.18
C GLU A 40 6.95 4.07 3.59
N GLU A 41 7.90 4.73 4.24
CA GLU A 41 9.12 4.09 4.74
C GLU A 41 8.83 3.05 5.82
N ASP A 42 7.88 3.30 6.72
CA ASP A 42 7.48 2.36 7.77
C ASP A 42 6.96 1.03 7.17
N ILE A 43 6.25 1.09 6.04
CA ILE A 43 5.77 -0.10 5.31
C ILE A 43 6.92 -0.82 4.61
N ARG A 44 7.89 -0.09 4.05
CA ARG A 44 9.07 -0.69 3.42
C ARG A 44 10.01 -1.33 4.44
N ALA A 45 10.19 -0.69 5.59
CA ALA A 45 11.03 -1.17 6.69
C ALA A 45 10.34 -2.24 7.54
N GLY A 46 9.00 -2.27 7.55
CA GLY A 46 8.23 -3.16 8.42
C GLY A 46 8.08 -2.71 9.85
N ASN A 47 8.30 -1.44 10.10
CA ASN A 47 8.30 -0.86 11.43
C ASN A 47 6.92 -0.24 11.74
N TYR A 48 5.86 -1.04 11.72
CA TYR A 48 4.50 -0.57 12.01
C TYR A 48 3.82 -1.44 13.05
N SER A 49 2.83 -0.85 13.73
CA SER A 49 1.99 -1.52 14.72
C SER A 49 0.52 -1.46 14.30
N ILE A 50 -0.35 -2.14 15.04
CA ILE A 50 -1.79 -2.16 14.74
C ILE A 50 -2.44 -0.76 14.73
N HIS A 51 -1.90 0.19 15.51
CA HIS A 51 -2.40 1.57 15.58
C HIS A 51 -1.71 2.53 14.60
N TRP A 52 -0.69 2.07 13.87
CA TRP A 52 0.04 2.91 12.94
C TRP A 52 -0.86 3.38 11.79
N LEU A 53 -1.70 2.48 11.25
CA LEU A 53 -2.56 2.80 10.11
C LEU A 53 -3.56 3.90 10.43
N GLU A 54 -4.21 3.85 11.60
CA GLU A 54 -5.17 4.89 12.03
C GLU A 54 -4.50 6.26 12.14
N LYS A 55 -3.32 6.32 12.76
CA LYS A 55 -2.55 7.57 12.90
C LYS A 55 -2.09 8.12 11.54
N TRP A 56 -1.63 7.22 10.67
CA TRP A 56 -1.18 7.58 9.34
C TRP A 56 -2.34 8.06 8.45
N LEU A 57 -3.50 7.42 8.52
CA LEU A 57 -4.72 7.84 7.82
C LEU A 57 -5.16 9.24 8.28
N ALA A 58 -5.17 9.50 9.59
CA ALA A 58 -5.51 10.82 10.13
C ALA A 58 -4.54 11.91 9.64
N ARG A 59 -3.24 11.60 9.54
CA ARG A 59 -2.22 12.53 9.01
C ARG A 59 -2.35 12.78 7.51
N THR A 60 -2.67 11.74 6.74
CA THR A 60 -2.49 11.73 5.27
C THR A 60 -3.80 12.00 4.52
N PHE A 61 -4.94 11.57 5.07
CA PHE A 61 -6.27 11.69 4.47
C PHE A 61 -7.27 12.45 5.35
N GLY A 62 -6.89 12.84 6.58
CA GLY A 62 -7.78 13.51 7.53
C GLY A 62 -7.98 15.02 7.32
N GLN A 63 -7.95 15.50 6.07
CA GLN A 63 -8.34 16.87 5.72
C GLN A 63 -9.84 16.92 5.41
#